data_AF-A0A7S2IZ14-F1
#
_entry.id   AF-A0A7S2IZ14-F1
#
_cell.length_a   1.000
_cell.length_b   1.000
_cell.length_c   1.000
_cell.angle_alpha   90.00
_cell.angle_beta   90.00
_cell.angle_gamma   90.00
#
_symmetry.space_group_name_H-M   'P 1'
#
loop_
_entity.id
_entity.type
_entity.pdbx_description
1 polymer ?
#
loop_
_entity_poly.entity_id
_entity_poly.type
_entity_poly.pdbx_seq_one_letter_code
_entity_poly.pdbx_strand_id
1 'polypeptide(L)'
;VNELRGGVGCLFGDSAVIDFLRRHHLTHLVRAHQLVDAGFECRRLTDTDNSEESLWTVFSAAAYPAGEGCNSGAILHLAAGYPPQPIAFDQTEESQYASSHHASQADQHA
;
A
#
# COMPACT_ATOMS: atom_id res chain seq x y z
N VAL A 1 -2.44 7.43 22.05
CA VAL A 1 -1.89 6.09 21.69
C VAL A 1 -2.63 5.63 20.44
N ASN A 2 -1.95 5.05 19.44
CA ASN A 2 -2.62 4.55 18.23
C ASN A 2 -3.28 3.19 18.50
N GLU A 3 -4.38 3.18 19.24
CA GLU A 3 -5.04 1.95 19.70
C GLU A 3 -5.52 1.07 18.54
N LEU A 4 -5.84 1.67 17.39
CA LEU A 4 -6.21 0.97 16.16
C LEU A 4 -5.06 0.16 15.53
N ARG A 5 -3.81 0.39 15.96
CA ARG A 5 -2.60 -0.26 15.42
C ARG A 5 -1.70 -0.80 16.54
N GLY A 6 -2.30 -1.43 17.56
CA GLY A 6 -1.54 -2.07 18.64
C GLY A 6 -0.76 -1.10 19.52
N GLY A 7 -1.15 0.18 19.54
CA GLY A 7 -0.54 1.22 20.37
C GLY A 7 0.79 1.77 19.87
N VAL A 8 1.22 1.42 18.66
CA VAL A 8 2.51 1.84 18.10
C VAL A 8 2.36 3.00 17.11
N GLY A 9 3.33 3.93 17.16
CA GLY A 9 3.38 5.10 16.28
C GLY A 9 2.33 6.17 16.60
N CYS A 10 2.11 7.06 15.63
CA CYS A 10 1.10 8.12 15.71
C CYS A 10 0.31 8.20 14.40
N LEU A 11 -0.87 8.80 14.46
CA LEU A 11 -1.64 9.21 13.29
C LEU A 11 -1.20 10.62 12.89
N PHE A 12 -1.26 10.92 11.59
CA PHE A 12 -0.98 12.24 11.05
C PHE A 12 -2.06 12.60 10.02
N GLY A 13 -2.41 13.89 9.97
CA GLY A 13 -3.31 14.43 8.96
C GLY A 13 -2.54 15.00 7.77
N ASP A 14 -3.28 15.45 6.77
CA ASP A 14 -2.73 15.94 5.50
C ASP A 14 -1.81 17.15 5.68
N SER A 15 -2.14 18.06 6.60
CA SER A 15 -1.30 19.23 6.91
C SER A 15 0.12 18.83 7.32
N ALA A 16 0.26 17.79 8.15
CA ALA A 16 1.57 17.30 8.58
C ALA A 16 2.38 16.70 7.41
N VAL A 17 1.71 16.07 6.45
CA VAL A 17 2.35 15.53 5.23
C VAL A 17 2.79 16.67 4.33
N ILE A 18 1.93 17.64 4.06
CA ILE A 18 2.23 18.82 3.24
C ILE A 18 3.43 19.58 3.83
N ASP A 19 3.40 19.85 5.13
CA ASP A 19 4.49 20.54 5.82
C ASP A 19 5.80 19.75 5.75
N PHE A 20 5.76 18.43 5.84
CA PHE A 20 6.92 17.57 5.66
C PHE A 20 7.47 17.64 4.23
N LEU A 21 6.61 17.47 3.22
CA LEU A 21 6.99 17.49 1.82
C LEU A 21 7.64 18.81 1.43
N ARG A 22 7.03 19.94 1.81
CA ARG A 22 7.55 21.29 1.52
C ARG A 22 8.88 21.56 2.19
N ARG A 23 9.03 21.21 3.47
CA ARG A 23 10.29 21.40 4.22
C ARG A 23 11.47 20.65 3.61
N HIS A 24 11.20 19.53 2.93
CA HIS A 24 12.22 18.67 2.36
C HIS A 24 12.27 18.71 0.83
N HIS A 25 11.54 19.63 0.20
CA HIS A 25 11.47 19.78 -1.26
C HIS A 25 11.06 18.48 -1.98
N LEU A 26 10.08 17.78 -1.42
CA LEU A 26 9.51 16.54 -1.97
C LEU A 26 8.10 16.78 -2.50
N THR A 27 7.64 15.93 -3.43
CA THR A 27 6.28 15.99 -4.03
C THR A 27 5.41 14.83 -3.60
N HIS A 28 5.98 13.68 -3.25
CA HIS A 28 5.22 12.46 -2.95
C HIS A 28 5.66 11.85 -1.63
N LEU A 29 4.69 11.50 -0.78
CA LEU A 29 4.91 10.56 0.32
C LEU A 29 4.38 9.20 -0.12
N VAL A 30 5.25 8.21 -0.27
CA VAL A 30 4.87 6.83 -0.60
C VAL A 30 5.02 5.96 0.65
N ARG A 31 3.96 5.24 1.01
CA ARG A 31 3.93 4.32 2.15
C ARG A 31 3.13 3.06 1.85
N ALA A 32 3.27 2.06 2.71
CA ALA A 32 2.52 0.80 2.65
C ALA A 32 1.62 0.62 3.87
N HIS A 33 1.78 -0.48 4.61
CA HIS A 33 1.24 -0.72 5.97
C HIS A 33 -0.29 -0.83 6.15
N GLN A 34 -1.12 -0.30 5.27
CA GLN A 34 -2.59 -0.47 5.31
C GLN A 34 -3.07 -1.18 4.06
N LEU A 35 -3.95 -2.16 4.26
CA LEU A 35 -4.73 -2.79 3.20
C LEU A 35 -5.57 -1.74 2.47
N VAL A 36 -5.52 -1.76 1.14
CA VAL A 36 -6.37 -0.96 0.25
C VAL A 36 -6.87 -1.86 -0.87
N ASP A 37 -8.14 -1.73 -1.24
CA ASP A 37 -8.83 -2.73 -2.09
C ASP A 37 -8.19 -2.90 -3.47
N ALA A 38 -7.80 -1.79 -4.12
CA ALA A 38 -7.16 -1.83 -5.44
C ALA A 38 -5.65 -2.10 -5.39
N GLY A 39 -5.09 -2.41 -4.22
CA GLY A 39 -3.64 -2.52 -3.99
C GLY A 39 -2.92 -1.17 -3.96
N PHE A 40 -3.56 -0.07 -4.34
CA PHE A 40 -3.05 1.28 -4.16
C PHE A 40 -4.17 2.30 -3.89
N GLU A 41 -3.81 3.42 -3.27
CA GLU A 41 -4.64 4.60 -3.10
C GLU A 41 -3.75 5.84 -3.24
N CYS A 42 -4.21 6.84 -3.99
CA CYS A 42 -3.54 8.14 -4.10
C CYS A 42 -4.47 9.24 -3.61
N ARG A 43 -4.03 10.00 -2.60
CA ARG A 43 -4.70 11.20 -2.14
C ARG A 43 -3.89 12.42 -2.56
N ARG A 44 -4.48 13.28 -3.38
CA ARG A 44 -3.95 14.63 -3.64
C ARG A 44 -4.17 15.48 -2.39
N LEU A 45 -3.12 16.16 -1.93
CA LEU A 45 -3.12 16.82 -0.62
C LEU A 45 -3.50 18.30 -0.69
N THR A 46 -3.76 18.82 -1.89
CA THR A 46 -4.08 20.22 -2.12
C THR A 46 -5.12 20.37 -3.22
N ASP A 47 -6.09 21.25 -3.00
CA ASP A 47 -7.17 21.56 -3.96
C ASP A 47 -6.79 22.65 -4.97
N THR A 48 -5.56 23.16 -4.95
CA THR A 48 -5.11 24.08 -5.99
C THR A 48 -4.66 23.26 -7.21
N ASP A 49 -5.16 23.61 -8.40
CA ASP A 49 -4.91 22.92 -9.68
C ASP A 49 -3.41 22.73 -10.04
N ASN A 50 -2.48 23.35 -9.32
CA ASN A 50 -1.05 23.40 -9.65
C ASN A 50 -0.13 22.66 -8.67
N SER A 51 -0.65 21.90 -7.70
CA SER A 51 0.22 21.19 -6.76
C SER A 51 0.31 19.68 -7.04
N GLU A 52 1.54 19.19 -7.02
CA GLU A 52 1.89 17.78 -7.25
C GLU A 52 1.94 16.97 -5.94
N GLU A 53 1.66 17.61 -4.80
CA GLU A 53 1.73 17.04 -3.45
C GLU A 53 0.72 15.91 -3.28
N SER A 54 1.22 14.68 -3.08
CA SER A 54 0.36 13.51 -2.93
C SER A 54 0.87 12.50 -1.92
N LEU A 55 -0.08 11.81 -1.30
CA LEU A 55 0.14 10.65 -0.44
C LEU A 55 -0.30 9.39 -1.17
N TRP A 56 0.62 8.46 -1.33
CA TRP A 56 0.38 7.15 -1.90
C TRP A 56 0.41 6.08 -0.81
N THR A 57 -0.65 5.28 -0.73
CA THR A 57 -0.63 3.99 -0.04
C THR A 57 -0.50 2.89 -1.10
N VAL A 58 0.46 1.98 -0.95
CA VAL A 58 0.68 0.84 -1.84
C VAL A 58 0.72 -0.44 -1.02
N PHE A 59 -0.04 -1.45 -1.42
CA PHE A 59 -0.15 -2.73 -0.75
C PHE A 59 0.06 -3.85 -1.75
N SER A 60 1.11 -4.66 -1.57
CA SER A 60 1.60 -5.61 -2.58
C SER A 60 1.24 -7.07 -2.30
N ALA A 61 0.33 -7.34 -1.35
CA ALA A 61 -0.18 -8.68 -1.11
C ALA A 61 -1.62 -8.77 -1.60
N ALA A 62 -1.82 -9.39 -2.77
CA ALA A 62 -3.16 -9.69 -3.27
C ALA A 62 -3.84 -10.75 -2.39
N ALA A 63 -5.17 -10.70 -2.30
CA ALA A 63 -6.00 -11.61 -1.52
C ALA A 63 -5.59 -11.69 -0.03
N TYR A 64 -5.22 -10.57 0.58
CA TYR A 64 -4.85 -10.51 1.99
C TYR A 64 -6.08 -10.56 2.92
N PRO A 65 -6.04 -11.34 4.01
CA PRO A 65 -4.89 -12.12 4.49
C PRO A 65 -4.82 -13.51 3.84
N ALA A 66 -3.59 -14.02 3.68
CA ALA A 66 -3.30 -15.43 3.36
C ALA A 66 -4.05 -16.06 2.16
N GLY A 67 -4.48 -15.26 1.18
CA GLY A 67 -5.25 -15.74 0.03
C GLY A 67 -6.77 -15.71 0.21
N GLU A 68 -7.27 -15.24 1.35
CA GLU A 68 -8.70 -15.22 1.70
C GLU A 68 -9.38 -13.87 1.41
N GLY A 69 -8.58 -12.82 1.17
CA GLY A 69 -9.08 -11.48 0.88
C GLY A 69 -9.54 -11.29 -0.56
N CYS A 70 -10.20 -10.15 -0.81
CA CYS A 70 -10.62 -9.73 -2.14
C CYS A 70 -9.82 -8.55 -2.71
N ASN A 71 -8.77 -8.09 -2.02
CA ASN A 71 -7.97 -6.96 -2.50
C ASN A 71 -7.00 -7.38 -3.60
N SER A 72 -6.73 -6.49 -4.54
CA SER A 72 -5.58 -6.59 -5.43
C SER A 72 -4.29 -6.22 -4.68
N GLY A 73 -3.17 -6.71 -5.19
CA GLY A 73 -1.85 -6.17 -4.90
C GLY A 73 -1.49 -5.07 -5.89
N ALA A 74 -0.56 -4.19 -5.56
CA ALA A 74 0.04 -3.28 -6.52
C ALA A 74 1.52 -3.03 -6.26
N ILE A 75 2.22 -2.62 -7.32
CA ILE A 75 3.52 -1.94 -7.25
C ILE A 75 3.37 -0.50 -7.77
N LEU A 76 4.30 0.36 -7.40
CA LEU A 76 4.36 1.74 -7.88
C LEU A 76 5.61 1.94 -8.72
N HIS A 77 5.44 2.20 -10.02
CA HIS A 77 6.53 2.52 -10.92
C HIS A 77 6.86 4.02 -10.84
N LEU A 78 8.12 4.33 -10.55
CA LEU A 78 8.63 5.69 -10.43
C LEU A 78 9.65 5.94 -11.55
N ALA A 79 9.41 6.98 -12.34
CA ALA A 79 10.33 7.40 -13.40
C ALA A 79 10.56 8.91 -13.30
N ALA A 80 11.82 9.34 -13.50
CA ALA A 80 12.18 10.74 -13.43
C ALA A 80 11.41 11.56 -14.47
N GLY A 81 10.77 12.66 -14.04
CA GLY A 81 9.97 13.52 -14.91
C GLY A 81 8.56 13.01 -15.22
N TYR A 82 8.14 11.88 -14.64
CA TYR A 82 6.81 11.32 -14.83
C TYR A 82 6.08 11.15 -13.49
N PRO A 83 4.75 11.33 -13.46
CA PRO A 83 3.97 11.08 -12.26
C PRO A 83 4.03 9.58 -11.88
N PRO A 84 4.00 9.23 -10.58
CA PRO A 84 3.97 7.85 -10.13
C PRO A 84 2.86 7.04 -10.81
N GLN A 85 3.19 5.84 -11.33
CA GLN A 85 2.27 4.98 -12.05
C GLN A 85 2.00 3.69 -11.25
N PRO A 86 0.77 3.47 -10.76
CA PRO A 86 0.44 2.23 -10.09
C PRO A 86 0.22 1.11 -11.10
N ILE A 87 0.68 -0.10 -10.77
CA ILE A 87 0.44 -1.33 -11.53
C ILE A 87 -0.18 -2.34 -10.57
N ALA A 88 -1.49 -2.55 -10.72
CA ALA A 88 -2.24 -3.52 -9.92
C ALA A 88 -2.10 -4.94 -10.48
N PHE A 89 -2.20 -5.93 -9.61
CA PHE A 89 -2.18 -7.35 -9.93
C PHE A 89 -3.04 -8.13 -8.93
N ASP A 90 -3.60 -9.25 -9.39
CA ASP A 90 -4.38 -10.16 -8.56
C ASP A 90 -3.61 -11.45 -8.28
N GLN A 91 -4.10 -12.27 -7.36
CA GLN A 91 -3.56 -13.62 -7.17
C GLN A 91 -3.86 -14.47 -8.40
N THR A 92 -2.85 -15.14 -8.94
CA THR A 92 -3.03 -16.13 -10.01
C THR A 92 -3.45 -17.48 -9.44
N GLU A 93 -4.18 -18.30 -10.22
CA GLU A 93 -4.57 -19.66 -9.82
C GLU A 93 -3.37 -20.54 -9.43
N GLU A 94 -2.20 -20.38 -10.08
CA GLU A 94 -0.96 -21.10 -9.74
C GLU A 94 -0.48 -20.82 -8.29
N SER A 95 -0.74 -19.61 -7.78
CA SER A 95 -0.38 -19.22 -6.41
C SER A 95 -1.28 -19.92 -5.36
N GLN A 96 -2.51 -20.28 -5.74
CA GLN A 96 -3.46 -20.99 -4.89
C GLN A 96 -3.07 -22.48 -4.74
N TYR A 97 -2.57 -23.11 -5.81
CA TYR A 97 -2.05 -24.48 -5.77
C TYR A 97 -0.79 -24.62 -4.91
N ALA A 98 0.16 -23.67 -4.99
CA ALA A 98 1.36 -23.71 -4.16
C ALA A 98 1.07 -23.54 -2.66
N SER A 99 0.11 -22.68 -2.31
CA SER A 99 -0.26 -22.39 -0.92
C SER A 99 -0.99 -23.55 -0.24
N SER A 100 -1.88 -24.24 -0.96
CA SER A 100 -2.60 -25.41 -0.46
C SER A 100 -1.69 -26.63 -0.21
N HIS A 101 -0.67 -26.84 -1.04
CA HIS A 101 0.31 -27.90 -0.83
C HIS A 101 1.27 -27.63 0.34
N HIS A 102 1.63 -26.37 0.59
CA HIS A 102 2.49 -26.03 1.74
C HIS A 102 1.76 -26.17 3.09
N ALA A 103 0.47 -25.82 3.15
CA ALA A 103 -0.36 -26.04 4.34
C ALA A 103 -0.52 -27.54 4.66
N SER A 104 -0.69 -28.39 3.65
CA SER A 104 -0.83 -29.85 3.85
C SER A 104 0.44 -30.58 4.33
N GLN A 105 1.62 -29.97 4.20
CA GLN A 105 2.88 -30.55 4.69
C GLN A 105 3.21 -30.15 6.13
N ALA A 106 2.63 -29.05 6.64
CA ALA A 106 2.84 -28.60 8.01
C ALA A 106 2.08 -29.47 9.04
N ASP A 107 0.96 -30.09 8.65
CA ASP A 107 0.17 -30.98 9.50
C ASP A 107 0.73 -32.41 9.63
N GLN A 108 1.81 -32.76 8.93
CA GLN A 108 2.41 -34.10 8.97
C GLN A 108 3.56 -34.24 10.00
N HIS A 109 3.85 -33.20 10.78
CA HIS A 109 4.93 -33.18 11.77
C HIS A 109 4.48 -32.70 13.18
N ALA A 110 3.22 -32.90 13.55
CA ALA A 110 2.70 -32.69 14.90
C ALA A 110 2.43 -34.01 15.63
#